data_AF-A0A934YL11-F1
#
_entry.id   AF-A0A934YL11-F1
#
_cell.length_a   1.000
_cell.length_b   1.000
_cell.length_c   1.000
_cell.angle_alpha   90.00
_cell.angle_beta   90.00
_cell.angle_gamma   90.00
#
_symmetry.space_group_name_H-M   'P 1'
#
loop_
_entity.id
_entity.type
_entity.pdbx_description
1 polymer ?
#
loop_
_entity_poly.entity_id
_entity_poly.type
_entity_poly.pdbx_seq_one_letter_code
_entity_poly.pdbx_strand_id
1 'polypeptide(L)'
;MSLCPTCARPRADEDLSDLRCVACAACRSELGGRVLRDARRGWLYDAAFRALELARVYRAEEGAGGARERGCLAEVARLRALLAEERRVARVDGPGLAKGAARPDMDSAAKRSG
;
A
#
# COMPACT_ATOMS: atom_id res chain seq x y z
N MET A 1 -10.29 -18.08 -17.69
CA MET A 1 -11.39 -17.11 -17.56
C MET A 1 -12.09 -17.22 -16.21
N SER A 2 -11.59 -16.47 -15.22
CA SER A 2 -12.32 -16.27 -13.96
C SER A 2 -13.31 -15.11 -14.12
N LEU A 3 -14.51 -15.23 -13.52
CA LEU A 3 -15.50 -14.16 -13.53
C LEU A 3 -15.27 -13.20 -12.34
N CYS A 4 -15.70 -11.96 -12.48
CA CYS A 4 -15.79 -11.02 -11.36
C CYS A 4 -16.89 -11.49 -10.38
N PRO A 5 -16.62 -11.64 -9.07
CA PRO A 5 -17.64 -12.05 -8.09
C PRO A 5 -18.73 -10.98 -7.89
N THR A 6 -18.47 -9.73 -8.28
CA THR A 6 -19.39 -8.61 -8.09
C THR A 6 -20.31 -8.37 -9.30
N CYS A 7 -19.86 -8.67 -10.52
CA CYS A 7 -20.64 -8.37 -11.72
C CYS A 7 -20.66 -9.48 -12.78
N ALA A 8 -20.11 -10.66 -12.45
CA ALA A 8 -20.08 -11.85 -13.30
C ALA A 8 -19.48 -11.67 -14.71
N ARG A 9 -18.76 -10.57 -14.97
CA ARG A 9 -18.08 -10.34 -16.26
C ARG A 9 -16.72 -11.07 -16.29
N PRO A 10 -16.26 -11.53 -17.46
CA PRO A 10 -14.93 -12.11 -17.62
C PRO A 10 -13.86 -11.14 -17.13
N ARG A 11 -12.94 -11.60 -16.27
CA ARG A 11 -11.71 -10.86 -16.00
C ARG A 11 -10.85 -10.93 -17.27
N ALA A 12 -10.23 -9.81 -17.65
CA ALA A 12 -9.24 -9.82 -18.72
C ALA A 12 -8.12 -10.77 -18.29
N ASP A 13 -8.00 -11.90 -18.97
CA ASP A 13 -6.87 -12.80 -18.85
C ASP A 13 -5.69 -12.18 -19.62
N GLU A 14 -4.50 -12.41 -19.06
CA GLU A 14 -3.16 -12.22 -19.61
C GLU A 14 -2.43 -10.89 -19.27
N ASP A 15 -1.42 -11.07 -18.40
CA ASP A 15 -0.22 -10.26 -18.21
C ASP A 15 -0.26 -8.90 -17.51
N LEU A 16 -0.93 -8.79 -16.36
CA LEU A 16 -0.53 -7.86 -15.30
C LEU A 16 -1.06 -8.33 -13.93
N SER A 17 -0.42 -9.34 -13.33
CA SER A 17 -0.31 -9.69 -11.89
C SER A 17 -1.49 -9.55 -10.91
N ASP A 18 -2.67 -9.15 -11.37
CA ASP A 18 -3.75 -8.57 -10.60
C ASP A 18 -5.02 -8.70 -11.46
N LEU A 19 -5.64 -9.88 -11.45
CA LEU A 19 -6.94 -10.18 -12.05
C LEU A 19 -8.03 -9.23 -11.53
N ARG A 20 -8.13 -7.99 -12.06
CA ARG A 20 -9.03 -6.95 -11.53
C ARG A 20 -10.07 -6.56 -12.58
N CYS A 21 -11.34 -6.74 -12.21
CA CYS A 21 -12.47 -6.28 -13.00
C CYS A 21 -12.58 -4.74 -12.92
N VAL A 22 -12.65 -4.05 -14.05
CA VAL A 22 -12.92 -2.59 -14.12
C VAL A 22 -14.30 -2.26 -14.69
N ALA A 23 -15.09 -3.30 -14.98
CA ALA A 23 -16.32 -3.17 -15.76
C ALA A 23 -17.52 -2.67 -14.96
N CYS A 24 -17.61 -2.94 -13.64
CA CYS A 24 -18.74 -2.51 -12.82
C CYS A 24 -18.42 -1.31 -11.91
N ALA A 25 -19.46 -0.60 -11.50
CA ALA A 25 -19.34 0.58 -10.64
C ALA A 25 -18.65 0.28 -9.31
N ALA A 26 -18.99 -0.84 -8.66
CA ALA A 26 -18.39 -1.25 -7.40
C ALA A 26 -16.86 -1.46 -7.51
N CYS A 27 -16.38 -2.19 -8.53
CA CYS A 27 -14.94 -2.40 -8.70
C CYS A 27 -14.18 -1.11 -9.08
N ARG A 28 -14.81 -0.19 -9.82
CA ARG A 28 -14.24 1.15 -10.09
C ARG A 28 -14.17 2.01 -8.83
N SER A 29 -15.20 1.96 -7.98
CA SER A 29 -15.21 2.65 -6.70
C SER A 29 -14.12 2.14 -5.76
N GLU A 30 -13.92 0.82 -5.69
CA GLU A 30 -12.80 0.26 -4.93
C GLU A 30 -11.43 0.68 -5.48
N LEU A 31 -11.27 0.69 -6.81
CA LEU A 31 -10.02 1.15 -7.44
C LEU A 31 -9.77 2.63 -7.15
N GLY A 32 -10.80 3.48 -7.26
CA GLY A 32 -10.73 4.89 -6.89
C GLY A 32 -10.39 5.07 -5.40
N GLY A 33 -11.00 4.28 -4.52
CA GLY A 33 -10.69 4.28 -3.10
C GLY A 33 -9.24 3.88 -2.80
N ARG A 34 -8.71 2.87 -3.49
CA ARG A 34 -7.30 2.46 -3.39
C ARG A 34 -6.35 3.57 -3.86
N VAL A 35 -6.62 4.18 -5.02
CA VAL A 35 -5.80 5.28 -5.55
C VAL A 35 -5.77 6.47 -4.59
N LEU A 36 -6.92 6.85 -4.02
CA LEU A 36 -7.00 7.95 -3.04
C LEU A 36 -6.21 7.62 -1.77
N ARG A 37 -6.26 6.37 -1.28
CA ARG A 37 -5.47 5.93 -0.12
C ARG A 37 -3.97 5.92 -0.40
N ASP A 38 -3.56 5.48 -1.58
CA ASP A 38 -2.14 5.51 -1.98
C ASP A 38 -1.62 6.94 -2.09
N ALA A 39 -2.41 7.85 -2.70
CA ALA A 39 -2.08 9.28 -2.75
C ALA A 39 -1.99 9.89 -1.35
N ARG A 40 -2.94 9.59 -0.46
CA ARG A 40 -2.94 10.05 0.93
C ARG A 40 -1.71 9.55 1.69
N ARG A 41 -1.36 8.26 1.54
CA ARG A 41 -0.13 7.70 2.11
C ARG A 41 1.11 8.41 1.59
N GLY A 42 1.20 8.64 0.28
CA GLY A 42 2.30 9.39 -0.34
C GLY A 42 2.46 10.77 0.30
N TRP A 43 1.36 11.51 0.44
CA TRP A 43 1.35 12.81 1.10
C TRP A 43 1.80 12.74 2.57
N LEU A 44 1.33 11.75 3.34
CA LEU A 44 1.73 11.56 4.74
C LEU A 44 3.22 11.25 4.89
N TYR A 45 3.78 10.46 3.96
CA TYR A 45 5.23 10.18 3.95
C TYR A 45 6.04 11.43 3.62
N ASP A 46 5.65 12.21 2.61
CA ASP A 46 6.34 13.46 2.25
C ASP A 46 6.29 14.47 3.40
N ALA A 47 5.13 14.63 4.03
CA ALA A 47 4.97 15.51 5.19
C ALA A 47 5.87 15.09 6.36
N ALA A 48 5.96 13.79 6.66
CA ALA A 48 6.79 13.28 7.75
C ALA A 48 8.28 13.46 7.45
N PHE A 49 8.68 13.30 6.19
CA PHE A 49 10.05 13.53 5.75
C PHE A 49 10.45 15.00 5.91
N ARG A 50 9.64 15.94 5.40
CA ARG A 50 9.89 17.39 5.56
C ARG A 50 9.96 17.81 7.03
N ALA A 51 9.08 17.27 7.88
CA ALA A 51 9.12 17.56 9.32
C ALA A 51 10.41 17.06 9.98
N LEU A 52 10.95 15.91 9.56
CA LEU A 52 12.26 15.42 10.02
C LEU A 52 13.42 16.29 9.54
N GLU A 53 13.39 16.77 8.30
CA GLU A 53 14.40 17.69 7.79
C GLU A 53 14.41 19.00 8.59
N LEU A 54 13.23 19.57 8.85
CA LEU A 54 13.10 20.77 9.69
C LEU A 54 13.59 20.51 11.12
N ALA A 55 13.30 19.36 11.70
CA ALA A 55 13.81 19.00 13.03
C ALA A 55 15.36 19.01 13.07
N ARG A 56 16.02 18.55 11.99
CA ARG A 56 17.49 18.57 11.88
C ARG A 56 18.03 20.00 11.75
N VAL A 57 17.37 20.84 10.94
CA VAL A 57 17.73 22.26 10.81
C VAL A 57 17.61 22.96 12.16
N TYR A 58 16.48 22.80 12.86
CA TYR A 58 16.28 23.42 14.17
C TYR A 58 17.24 22.89 15.24
N ARG A 59 17.58 21.60 15.21
CA ARG A 59 18.62 21.05 16.09
C ARG A 59 19.98 21.71 15.83
N ALA A 60 20.31 22.00 14.58
CA ALA A 60 21.57 22.67 14.23
C ALA A 60 21.57 24.15 14.69
N GLU A 61 20.42 24.82 14.62
CA GLU A 61 20.28 26.22 15.03
C GLU A 61 20.21 26.41 16.56
N GLU A 62 19.47 25.55 17.27
CA GLU A 62 19.12 25.73 18.69
C GLU A 62 19.82 24.76 19.63
N GLY A 63 20.49 23.75 19.09
CA GLY A 63 20.93 22.59 19.84
C GLY A 63 19.83 21.54 20.03
N ALA A 64 20.21 20.38 20.54
CA ALA A 64 19.30 19.27 20.77
C ALA A 64 18.29 19.59 21.89
N GLY A 65 17.01 19.33 21.61
CA GLY A 65 15.93 19.67 22.53
C GLY A 65 15.44 21.10 22.38
N GLY A 66 15.65 21.75 21.23
CA GLY A 66 15.01 23.01 20.90
C GLY A 66 13.48 22.90 20.89
N ALA A 67 12.78 24.00 21.18
CA ALA A 67 11.31 24.00 21.15
C ALA A 67 10.78 23.72 19.74
N ARG A 68 11.47 24.26 18.71
CA ARG A 68 11.10 24.05 17.30
C ARG A 68 11.38 22.61 16.85
N GLU A 69 12.52 22.04 17.25
CA GLU A 69 12.83 20.62 17.01
C GLU A 69 11.74 19.71 17.61
N ARG A 70 11.38 19.94 18.88
CA ARG A 70 10.34 19.14 19.55
C ARG A 70 8.98 19.26 18.86
N GLY A 71 8.62 20.45 18.39
CA GLY A 71 7.40 20.67 17.61
C GLY A 71 7.39 19.81 16.33
N CYS A 72 8.49 19.80 15.58
CA CYS A 72 8.63 18.95 14.41
C CYS A 72 8.56 17.46 14.74
N LEU A 73 9.23 17.00 15.81
CA LEU A 73 9.20 15.60 16.22
C LEU A 73 7.81 15.16 16.69
N ALA A 74 7.05 16.03 17.35
CA ALA A 74 5.67 15.78 17.71
C ALA A 74 4.78 15.62 16.48
N GLU A 75 4.97 16.46 15.45
CA GLU A 75 4.23 16.33 14.19
C GLU A 75 4.61 15.04 13.44
N VAL A 76 5.89 14.64 13.45
CA VAL A 76 6.32 13.33 12.90
C VAL A 76 5.61 12.18 13.62
N ALA A 77 5.49 12.23 14.95
CA ALA A 77 4.79 11.21 15.72
C ALA A 77 3.30 11.13 15.33
N ARG A 78 2.65 12.29 15.15
CA ARG A 78 1.26 12.38 14.67
C ARG A 78 1.09 11.79 13.28
N LEU A 79 1.96 12.15 12.33
CA LEU A 79 1.91 11.63 10.95
C LEU A 79 2.15 10.12 10.90
N ARG A 80 3.03 9.59 11.75
CA ARG A 80 3.23 8.14 11.90
C ARG A 80 2.00 7.43 12.43
N ALA A 81 1.27 8.04 13.38
CA ALA A 81 0.01 7.49 13.86
C ALA A 81 -1.05 7.44 12.74
N LEU A 82 -1.14 8.48 11.90
CA LEU A 82 -2.02 8.49 10.73
C LEU A 82 -1.64 7.41 9.71
N LEU A 83 -0.35 7.24 9.42
CA LEU A 83 0.14 6.16 8.55
C LEU A 83 -0.18 4.76 9.13
N ALA A 84 -0.08 4.59 10.44
CA ALA A 84 -0.44 3.34 11.10
C ALA A 84 -1.94 3.04 10.97
N GLU A 85 -2.78 4.05 11.08
CA GLU A 85 -4.23 3.92 10.89
C GLU A 85 -4.58 3.57 9.44
N GLU A 86 -3.99 4.24 8.46
CA GLU A 86 -4.14 3.90 7.04
C GLU A 86 -3.76 2.43 6.75
N ARG A 87 -2.70 1.94 7.39
CA ARG A 87 -2.30 0.52 7.26
C ARG A 87 -3.27 -0.44 7.94
N ARG A 88 -3.94 -0.03 9.03
CA ARG A 88 -4.99 -0.84 9.66
C ARG A 88 -6.22 -0.91 8.77
N VAL A 89 -6.69 0.23 8.26
CA VAL A 89 -7.82 0.29 7.33
C VAL A 89 -7.55 -0.58 6.09
N ALA A 90 -6.36 -0.47 5.50
CA ALA A 90 -5.98 -1.31 4.37
C ALA A 90 -5.90 -2.83 4.71
N ARG A 91 -5.68 -3.20 5.97
CA ARG A 91 -5.70 -4.61 6.44
C ARG A 91 -7.12 -5.11 6.71
N VAL A 92 -8.00 -4.26 7.24
CA VAL A 92 -9.41 -4.57 7.52
C VAL A 92 -10.19 -4.71 6.21
N ASP A 93 -9.85 -3.92 5.20
CA ASP A 93 -10.37 -4.09 3.83
C ASP A 93 -9.94 -5.43 3.19
N GLY A 94 -8.99 -6.16 3.80
CA GLY A 94 -8.61 -7.53 3.48
C GLY A 94 -7.93 -7.72 2.10
N PRO A 95 -6.88 -8.54 2.01
CA PRO A 95 -6.37 -8.98 0.73
C PRO A 95 -7.31 -10.06 0.20
N GLY A 96 -7.90 -9.88 -0.98
CA GLY A 96 -8.61 -10.96 -1.69
C GLY A 96 -7.72 -12.11 -2.17
N LEU A 97 -6.56 -12.33 -1.54
CA LEU A 97 -5.62 -13.41 -1.82
C LEU A 97 -5.03 -13.87 -0.48
N ALA A 98 -5.68 -14.88 0.10
CA ALA A 98 -5.19 -15.58 1.26
C ALA A 98 -3.80 -16.18 0.98
N LYS A 99 -2.94 -16.09 1.98
CA LYS A 99 -1.69 -16.85 2.10
C LYS A 99 -1.93 -18.32 1.74
N GLY A 100 -1.14 -18.87 0.81
CA GLY A 100 -1.09 -20.31 0.59
C GLY A 100 -1.11 -20.77 -0.87
N ALA A 101 -0.48 -20.06 -1.81
CA ALA A 101 -0.08 -20.71 -3.05
C ALA A 101 1.19 -21.51 -2.77
N ALA A 102 1.06 -22.83 -2.63
CA ALA A 102 2.20 -23.73 -2.63
C ALA A 102 3.07 -23.41 -3.86
N ARG A 103 4.40 -23.27 -3.65
CA ARG A 103 5.35 -23.19 -4.76
C ARG A 103 5.16 -24.47 -5.58
N PRO A 104 4.86 -24.41 -6.88
CA PRO A 104 4.95 -25.62 -7.69
C PRO A 104 6.41 -26.06 -7.68
N ASP A 105 6.62 -27.30 -7.25
CA ASP A 105 7.91 -27.99 -7.25
C ASP A 105 8.41 -28.05 -8.69
N MET A 106 9.58 -27.49 -8.96
CA MET A 106 10.17 -27.37 -10.30
C MET A 106 10.99 -28.62 -10.67
N ASP A 107 10.57 -29.80 -10.23
CA ASP A 107 11.24 -31.08 -10.50
C ASP A 107 10.27 -32.10 -11.08
N SER A 108 9.90 -31.95 -12.36
CA SER A 108 9.36 -33.04 -13.19
C SER A 108 9.33 -32.67 -14.68
N ALA A 109 10.49 -32.39 -15.27
CA ALA A 109 10.61 -32.28 -16.73
C ALA A 109 11.93 -32.90 -17.23
N ALA A 110 12.20 -34.15 -16.87
CA ALA A 110 13.23 -34.93 -17.55
C ALA A 110 12.91 -36.43 -17.44
N LYS A 111 12.10 -36.94 -18.38
CA LYS A 111 12.09 -38.30 -18.95
C LYS A 111 10.73 -38.60 -19.58
N ARG A 112 10.52 -38.09 -20.79
CA ARG A 112 9.65 -38.74 -21.80
C ARG A 112 10.11 -38.27 -23.18
N SER A 113 11.17 -38.90 -23.64
CA SER A 113 11.46 -39.08 -25.07
C SER A 113 12.10 -40.45 -25.17
N GLY A 114 11.25 -41.43 -25.49
CA GLY A 114 11.69 -42.65 -26.15
C GLY A 114 11.93 -42.38 -27.62
#